data_AF-A0A1X1TY16-F1
#
_entry.id   AF-A0A1X1TY16-F1
#
_cell.length_a   1.000
_cell.length_b   1.000
_cell.length_c   1.000
_cell.angle_alpha   90.00
_cell.angle_beta   90.00
_cell.angle_gamma   90.00
#
_symmetry.space_group_name_H-M   'P 1'
#
loop_
_entity.id
_entity.type
_entity.pdbx_description
1 polymer ?
#
loop_
_entity_poly.entity_id
_entity_poly.type
_entity_poly.pdbx_seq_one_letter_code
_entity_poly.pdbx_strand_id
1 'polypeptide(L)'
;MQVSRAPSYAGPADAGVATEKVTIELDRSTTTVAYSAGDTLLQTARMAGLSPPSSCEVGSCGTCMARLTEGCARMLNNDALEDDEVAQGWVLTCQAMPTSPTVRVVYE
;
A
#
# COMPACT_ATOMS: atom_id res chain seq x y z
N MET A 1 21.28 -24.97 -11.96
CA MET A 1 21.33 -23.52 -11.65
C MET A 1 19.93 -23.12 -11.19
N GLN A 2 19.71 -23.17 -9.88
CA GLN A 2 18.41 -22.92 -9.25
C GLN A 2 18.15 -21.41 -9.26
N VAL A 3 17.07 -20.98 -9.93
CA VAL A 3 16.54 -19.64 -9.77
C VAL A 3 15.69 -19.61 -8.51
N SER A 4 16.27 -19.07 -7.44
CA SER A 4 15.58 -18.76 -6.20
C SER A 4 14.45 -17.78 -6.49
N ARG A 5 13.19 -18.24 -6.45
CA ARG A 5 12.02 -17.37 -6.43
C ARG A 5 11.96 -16.71 -5.07
N ALA A 6 12.33 -15.43 -5.01
CA ALA A 6 11.93 -14.54 -3.93
C ALA A 6 10.39 -14.52 -3.84
N PRO A 7 9.80 -14.33 -2.65
CA PRO A 7 8.38 -14.05 -2.56
C PRO A 7 8.14 -12.66 -3.15
N SER A 8 7.64 -12.63 -4.37
CA SER A 8 7.08 -11.43 -4.97
C SER A 8 5.86 -11.05 -4.13
N TYR A 9 5.91 -9.93 -3.41
CA TYR A 9 4.69 -9.29 -2.87
C TYR A 9 3.76 -8.78 -4.00
N ALA A 10 4.13 -9.01 -5.26
CA ALA A 10 3.21 -9.21 -6.37
C ALA A 10 2.71 -10.68 -6.39
N GLY A 11 1.78 -11.02 -5.49
CA GLY A 11 0.92 -12.19 -5.70
C GLY A 11 0.06 -12.00 -6.97
N PRO A 12 -0.48 -13.08 -7.57
CA PRO A 12 -1.31 -12.95 -8.76
C PRO A 12 -2.47 -12.02 -8.41
N ALA A 13 -2.59 -10.91 -9.14
CA ALA A 13 -3.79 -10.10 -9.10
C ALA A 13 -4.92 -10.96 -9.66
N ASP A 14 -5.61 -11.70 -8.80
CA ASP A 14 -6.89 -12.31 -9.13
C ASP A 14 -7.82 -11.15 -9.47
N ALA A 15 -7.97 -10.91 -10.76
CA ALA A 15 -8.88 -9.94 -11.35
C ALA A 15 -10.32 -10.37 -11.01
N GLY A 16 -10.75 -10.11 -9.78
CA GLY A 16 -12.01 -10.58 -9.24
C GLY A 16 -12.16 -10.41 -7.72
N VAL A 17 -11.07 -10.19 -6.98
CA VAL A 17 -11.15 -9.98 -5.53
C VAL A 17 -11.31 -8.50 -5.22
N ALA A 18 -12.53 -8.10 -4.85
CA ALA A 18 -12.80 -6.75 -4.35
C ALA A 18 -12.17 -6.59 -2.96
N THR A 19 -11.39 -5.53 -2.77
CA THR A 19 -10.94 -5.15 -1.43
C THR A 19 -12.13 -4.68 -0.63
N GLU A 20 -12.31 -5.25 0.56
CA GLU A 20 -13.43 -4.93 1.46
C GLU A 20 -12.99 -3.98 2.55
N LYS A 21 -11.80 -4.19 3.12
CA LYS A 21 -11.33 -3.46 4.31
C LYS A 21 -9.88 -3.03 4.17
N VAL A 22 -9.62 -1.79 4.58
CA VAL A 22 -8.26 -1.26 4.71
C VAL A 22 -8.07 -0.80 6.15
N THR A 23 -7.00 -1.29 6.77
CA THR A 23 -6.54 -0.88 8.09
C THR A 23 -5.31 0.00 7.93
N ILE A 24 -5.36 1.20 8.47
CA ILE A 24 -4.26 2.15 8.48
C ILE A 24 -3.82 2.38 9.92
N GLU A 25 -2.53 2.26 10.16
CA GLU A 25 -1.89 2.67 11.41
C GLU A 25 -1.05 3.93 11.16
N LEU A 26 -1.38 5.02 11.86
CA LEU A 26 -0.70 6.31 11.79
C LEU A 26 -0.66 6.91 13.20
N ASP A 27 0.50 7.44 13.62
CA ASP A 27 0.69 8.06 14.95
C ASP A 27 0.24 7.16 16.12
N ARG A 28 0.47 5.84 16.01
CA ARG A 28 0.01 4.80 16.96
C ARG A 28 -1.52 4.65 17.06
N SER A 29 -2.28 5.35 16.22
CA SER A 29 -3.71 5.15 16.05
C SER A 29 -3.96 4.14 14.94
N THR A 30 -4.85 3.18 15.16
CA THR A 30 -5.27 2.21 14.15
C THR A 30 -6.71 2.49 13.75
N THR A 31 -6.94 2.77 12.47
CA THR A 31 -8.26 3.00 11.90
C THR A 31 -8.54 1.96 10.82
N THR A 32 -9.69 1.30 10.90
CA THR A 32 -10.14 0.36 9.86
C THR A 32 -11.39 0.91 9.20
N VAL A 33 -11.38 0.97 7.87
CA VAL A 33 -12.48 1.47 7.06
C VAL A 33 -12.83 0.50 5.94
N ALA A 34 -14.06 0.59 5.45
CA ALA A 34 -14.45 -0.07 4.21
C ALA A 34 -13.70 0.58 3.04
N TYR A 35 -13.21 -0.24 2.13
CA TYR A 35 -12.53 0.26 0.94
C TYR A 35 -13.53 0.71 -0.13
N SER A 36 -13.27 1.87 -0.71
CA SER A 36 -13.99 2.37 -1.87
C SER A 36 -13.17 2.07 -3.13
N ALA A 37 -13.77 1.34 -4.06
CA ALA A 37 -13.10 0.92 -5.28
C ALA A 37 -12.58 2.13 -6.08
N GLY A 38 -11.30 2.11 -6.41
CA GLY A 38 -10.63 3.18 -7.17
C GLY A 38 -9.77 4.11 -6.33
N ASP A 39 -9.88 4.05 -4.99
CA ASP A 39 -9.05 4.85 -4.11
C ASP A 39 -7.65 4.25 -3.91
N THR A 40 -6.64 5.10 -3.80
CA THR A 40 -5.32 4.66 -3.30
C THR A 40 -5.37 4.52 -1.78
N LEU A 41 -4.39 3.81 -1.20
CA LEU A 41 -4.28 3.67 0.26
C LEU A 41 -4.17 5.03 0.96
N LEU A 42 -3.50 6.02 0.35
CA LEU A 42 -3.46 7.40 0.85
C LEU A 42 -4.85 8.04 0.86
N GLN A 43 -5.60 7.89 -0.22
CA GLN A 43 -6.93 8.48 -0.36
C GLN A 43 -7.92 7.85 0.63
N THR A 44 -7.87 6.52 0.80
CA THR A 44 -8.62 5.81 1.82
C THR A 44 -8.29 6.31 3.24
N ALA A 45 -7.01 6.54 3.56
CA ALA A 45 -6.61 7.10 4.85
C ALA A 45 -7.15 8.53 5.08
N ARG A 46 -7.06 9.40 4.07
CA ARG A 46 -7.61 10.76 4.13
C ARG A 46 -9.12 10.76 4.32
N MET A 47 -9.84 9.89 3.62
CA MET A 47 -11.29 9.73 3.77
C MET A 47 -11.69 9.18 5.14
N ALA A 48 -10.82 8.42 5.79
CA ALA A 48 -10.97 7.97 7.17
C ALA A 48 -10.70 9.08 8.21
N GLY A 49 -10.38 10.30 7.77
CA GLY A 49 -10.05 11.44 8.64
C GLY A 49 -8.61 11.43 9.15
N LEU A 50 -7.74 10.59 8.59
CA LEU A 50 -6.31 10.59 8.91
C LEU A 50 -5.56 11.60 8.04
N SER A 51 -4.43 12.09 8.54
CA SER A 51 -3.56 13.03 7.83
C SER A 51 -2.17 12.41 7.58
N PRO A 52 -2.07 11.34 6.77
CA PRO A 52 -0.78 10.72 6.47
C PRO A 52 0.16 11.69 5.74
N PRO A 53 1.48 11.57 5.98
CA PRO A 53 2.48 12.40 5.33
C PRO A 53 2.40 12.21 3.80
N SER A 54 2.41 13.33 3.07
CA SER A 54 2.32 13.32 1.61
C SER A 54 2.84 14.64 1.03
N SER A 55 3.36 14.60 -0.20
CA SER A 55 3.91 15.79 -0.88
C SER A 55 3.66 15.78 -2.39
N CYS A 56 4.28 14.87 -3.16
CA CYS A 56 4.17 14.89 -4.62
C CYS A 56 2.93 14.18 -5.16
N GLU A 57 2.44 13.16 -4.46
CA GLU A 57 1.32 12.29 -4.86
C GLU A 57 1.46 11.60 -6.23
N VAL A 58 2.65 11.63 -6.85
CA VAL A 58 2.95 11.01 -8.15
C VAL A 58 3.96 9.86 -8.08
N GLY A 59 4.48 9.55 -6.89
CA GLY A 59 5.36 8.41 -6.66
C GLY A 59 6.86 8.69 -6.72
N SER A 60 7.30 9.95 -6.64
CA SER A 60 8.70 10.34 -6.80
C SER A 60 9.39 10.86 -5.53
N CYS A 61 8.67 11.21 -4.47
CA CYS A 61 9.25 11.86 -3.28
C CYS A 61 9.40 10.98 -2.04
N GLY A 62 8.78 9.80 -1.98
CA GLY A 62 8.83 8.90 -0.81
C GLY A 62 8.09 9.38 0.45
N THR A 63 7.59 10.61 0.53
CA THR A 63 6.90 11.14 1.73
C THR A 63 5.67 10.31 2.14
N CYS A 64 5.00 9.68 1.17
CA CYS A 64 3.81 8.84 1.39
C CYS A 64 4.17 7.37 1.70
N MET A 65 5.42 7.07 2.03
CA MET A 65 5.90 5.71 2.26
C MET A 65 5.25 5.11 3.53
N ALA A 66 4.83 3.86 3.43
CA ALA A 66 4.33 3.06 4.55
C ALA A 66 4.71 1.59 4.32
N ARG A 67 4.68 0.80 5.40
CA ARG A 67 4.91 -0.64 5.33
C ARG A 67 3.61 -1.40 5.23
N LEU A 68 3.48 -2.23 4.20
CA LEU A 68 2.39 -3.18 4.04
C LEU A 68 2.65 -4.41 4.92
N THR A 69 1.79 -4.60 5.91
CA THR A 69 1.94 -5.65 6.95
C THR A 69 0.94 -6.79 6.77
N GLU A 70 -0.13 -6.57 6.01
CA GLU A 70 -1.13 -7.56 5.66
C GLU A 70 -1.68 -7.28 4.26
N GLY A 71 -1.97 -8.33 3.50
CA GLY A 71 -2.59 -8.23 2.17
C GLY A 71 -1.58 -8.01 1.04
N CYS A 72 -2.07 -7.45 -0.07
CA CYS A 72 -1.28 -7.08 -1.24
C CYS A 72 -1.78 -5.76 -1.81
N ALA A 73 -0.87 -5.01 -2.43
CA ALA A 73 -1.19 -3.81 -3.18
C ALA A 73 -0.30 -3.72 -4.42
N ARG A 74 -0.83 -3.14 -5.51
CA ARG A 74 -0.06 -2.79 -6.70
C ARG A 74 0.28 -1.30 -6.68
N MET A 75 1.51 -0.94 -7.00
CA MET A 75 1.88 0.46 -7.20
C MET A 75 1.63 0.87 -8.64
N LEU A 76 0.94 2.00 -8.84
CA LEU A 76 0.69 2.62 -10.15
C LEU A 76 1.98 3.21 -10.72
N ASN A 77 2.77 3.86 -9.86
CA ASN A 77 4.09 4.41 -10.17
C ASN A 77 5.00 4.29 -8.96
N ASN A 78 6.28 4.02 -9.18
CA ASN A 78 7.31 3.98 -8.14
C ASN A 78 8.65 4.45 -8.71
N ASP A 79 8.98 5.72 -8.47
CA ASP A 79 10.29 6.32 -8.80
C ASP A 79 11.13 6.59 -7.52
N ALA A 80 10.62 6.22 -6.34
CA ALA A 80 11.21 6.60 -5.06
C ALA A 80 11.76 5.43 -4.24
N LEU A 81 11.19 4.22 -4.37
CA LEU A 81 11.61 3.03 -3.64
C LEU A 81 12.45 2.12 -4.52
N GLU A 82 13.52 1.57 -3.95
CA GLU A 82 14.33 0.51 -4.56
C GLU A 82 13.61 -0.84 -4.49
N ASP A 83 14.00 -1.78 -5.37
CA ASP A 83 13.37 -3.11 -5.44
C ASP A 83 13.45 -3.88 -4.11
N ASP A 84 14.56 -3.73 -3.37
CA ASP A 84 14.74 -4.34 -2.06
C ASP A 84 13.79 -3.77 -1.00
N GLU A 85 13.47 -2.47 -1.08
CA GLU A 85 12.50 -1.84 -0.17
C GLU A 85 11.09 -2.34 -0.48
N VAL A 86 10.72 -2.42 -1.76
CA VAL A 86 9.44 -3.01 -2.18
C VAL A 86 9.34 -4.48 -1.77
N ALA A 87 10.45 -5.23 -1.90
CA ALA A 87 10.52 -6.62 -1.46
C ALA A 87 10.41 -6.78 0.06
N GLN A 88 10.73 -5.74 0.85
CA GLN A 88 10.52 -5.70 2.29
C GLN A 88 9.09 -5.26 2.68
N GLY A 89 8.23 -5.00 1.69
CA GLY A 89 6.84 -4.60 1.90
C GLY A 89 6.64 -3.09 2.00
N TRP A 90 7.62 -2.26 1.65
CA TRP A 90 7.43 -0.82 1.57
C TRP A 90 6.62 -0.44 0.33
N VAL A 91 5.68 0.48 0.49
CA VAL A 91 4.80 0.97 -0.57
C VAL A 91 4.65 2.48 -0.49
N LEU A 92 4.47 3.11 -1.65
CA LEU A 92 4.05 4.50 -1.75
C LEU A 92 2.52 4.56 -1.69
N THR A 93 1.94 4.88 -0.53
CA THR A 93 0.48 4.80 -0.35
C THR A 93 -0.30 5.70 -1.31
N CYS A 94 0.34 6.77 -1.79
CA CYS A 94 -0.22 7.68 -2.79
C CYS A 94 -0.37 7.06 -4.19
N GLN A 95 0.35 5.99 -4.48
CA GLN A 95 0.29 5.25 -5.74
C GLN A 95 -0.10 3.78 -5.53
N ALA A 96 -0.33 3.34 -4.28
CA ALA A 96 -0.67 1.96 -3.96
C ALA A 96 -2.18 1.72 -4.03
N MET A 97 -2.59 0.77 -4.86
CA MET A 97 -3.95 0.27 -5.00
C MET A 97 -4.04 -1.11 -4.36
N PRO A 98 -4.95 -1.35 -3.39
CA PRO A 98 -5.09 -2.65 -2.78
C PRO A 98 -5.59 -3.69 -3.79
N THR A 99 -5.12 -4.94 -3.63
CA THR A 99 -5.45 -6.07 -4.54
C THR A 99 -5.82 -7.35 -3.79
N SER A 100 -6.11 -7.25 -2.49
CA SER A 100 -6.55 -8.35 -1.62
C SER A 100 -7.81 -7.96 -0.84
N PRO A 101 -8.56 -8.91 -0.24
CA PRO A 101 -9.79 -8.61 0.49
C PRO A 101 -9.56 -7.67 1.68
N THR A 102 -8.44 -7.87 2.38
CA THR A 102 -7.97 -7.04 3.49
C THR A 102 -6.56 -6.53 3.19
N VAL A 103 -6.28 -5.29 3.58
CA VAL A 103 -4.93 -4.70 3.52
C VAL A 103 -4.65 -3.93 4.80
N ARG A 104 -3.44 -4.08 5.35
CA ARG A 104 -2.96 -3.30 6.49
C ARG A 104 -1.67 -2.57 6.16
N VAL A 105 -1.68 -1.24 6.32
CA VAL A 105 -0.48 -0.41 6.20
C VAL A 105 -0.15 0.32 7.49
N VAL A 106 1.14 0.47 7.74
CA VAL A 106 1.69 1.16 8.91
C VAL A 106 2.60 2.28 8.43
N TYR A 107 2.26 3.52 8.78
CA TYR A 107 3.12 4.68 8.59
C TYR A 107 4.10 4.76 9.76
N GLU A 108 5.39 4.92 9.47
CA GLU A 108 6.46 5.10 10.46
C GLU A 108 6.91 6.55 10.60
#